data_AF-A0A2L0N9T8-F1
#
_entry.id   AF-A0A2L0N9T8-F1
#
_cell.length_a   1.000
_cell.length_b   1.000
_cell.length_c   1.000
_cell.angle_alpha   90.00
_cell.angle_beta   90.00
_cell.angle_gamma   90.00
#
_symmetry.space_group_name_H-M   'P 1'
#
loop_
_entity.id
_entity.type
_entity.pdbx_description
1 polymer ?
#
loop_
_entity_poly.entity_id
_entity_poly.type
_entity_poly.pdbx_seq_one_letter_code
_entity_poly.pdbx_strand_id
1 'polypeptide(L)' 'MSEDWAEAAVELNAGYTVVDADGTAVSSVPRALVALQGGFAKLRLPGTGTVQVVSAPAVRLITLATA' A
#
# COMPACT_ATOMS: atom_id res chain seq x y z
N MET A 1 8.64 -16.44 6.87
CA MET A 1 7.67 -16.57 5.77
C MET A 1 8.08 -15.61 4.69
N SER A 2 8.15 -16.07 3.43
CA SER A 2 8.43 -15.17 2.30
C SER A 2 7.27 -14.20 2.13
N GLU A 3 7.55 -12.94 1.83
CA GLU A 3 6.53 -11.96 1.49
C GLU A 3 6.29 -12.04 -0.01
N ASP A 4 5.07 -12.41 -0.42
CA ASP A 4 4.68 -12.42 -1.82
C ASP A 4 4.32 -10.99 -2.24
N TRP A 5 5.31 -10.29 -2.78
CA TRP A 5 5.16 -8.91 -3.25
C TRP A 5 4.59 -8.86 -4.67
N ALA A 6 3.57 -8.02 -4.89
CA ALA A 6 2.99 -7.75 -6.20
C ALA A 6 2.82 -6.24 -6.42
N GLU A 7 2.97 -5.80 -7.66
CA GLU A 7 2.68 -4.40 -8.01
C GLU A 7 1.16 -4.18 -8.08
N ALA A 8 0.67 -3.09 -7.48
CA ALA A 8 -0.75 -2.77 -7.44
C ALA A 8 -1.02 -1.27 -7.25
N ALA A 9 -2.21 -0.84 -7.64
CA ALA A 9 -2.82 0.39 -7.14
C ALA A 9 -3.59 0.11 -5.83
N VAL A 10 -3.55 1.04 -4.89
CA VAL A 10 -4.15 0.90 -3.56
C VAL A 10 -5.00 2.11 -3.22
N GLU A 11 -6.24 1.87 -2.81
CA GLU A 11 -7.13 2.87 -2.23
C GLU A 11 -7.40 2.53 -0.76
N LEU A 12 -7.32 3.54 0.10
CA LEU A 12 -7.61 3.44 1.53
C LEU A 12 -9.02 3.97 1.84
N ASN A 13 -9.61 3.43 2.91
CA ASN A 13 -10.87 3.94 3.45
C ASN A 13 -10.69 5.37 4.00
N ALA A 14 -11.78 6.12 4.07
CA ALA A 14 -11.78 7.47 4.63
C ALA A 14 -11.19 7.50 6.05
N GLY A 15 -10.34 8.50 6.32
CA GLY A 15 -9.63 8.65 7.59
C GLY A 15 -8.28 7.91 7.67
N TYR A 16 -7.94 7.09 6.66
CA TYR A 16 -6.64 6.43 6.58
C TYR A 16 -5.79 7.04 5.46
N THR A 17 -4.50 7.20 5.74
CA THR A 17 -3.51 7.73 4.79
C THR A 17 -2.18 6.99 4.93
N VAL A 18 -1.39 7.07 3.87
CA VAL A 18 0.05 6.75 3.86
C VAL A 18 0.81 7.97 3.34
N VAL A 19 2.11 8.00 3.55
CA VAL A 19 2.96 9.13 3.17
C VAL A 19 3.65 8.83 1.84
N ASP A 20 3.55 9.74 0.86
CA ASP A 20 4.27 9.62 -0.40
C ASP A 20 5.72 10.13 -0.32
N ALA A 21 6.43 10.13 -1.45
CA ALA A 21 7.83 10.54 -1.52
C ALA A 21 8.05 12.03 -1.17
N ASP A 22 7.02 12.86 -1.33
CA ASP A 22 7.06 14.29 -1.02
C ASP A 22 6.73 14.58 0.45
N GLY A 23 6.45 13.53 1.24
CA GLY A 23 6.00 13.67 2.62
C GLY A 23 4.51 13.98 2.75
N THR A 24 3.74 13.86 1.67
CA THR A 24 2.31 14.17 1.65
C THR A 24 1.49 12.96 2.07
N ALA A 25 0.51 13.19 2.95
CA ALA A 25 -0.45 12.16 3.33
C ALA A 25 -1.48 11.95 2.21
N VAL A 26 -1.52 10.74 1.66
CA VAL A 26 -2.40 10.35 0.54
C VAL A 26 -3.24 9.13 0.90
N SER A 27 -4.47 9.09 0.42
CA SER A 27 -5.40 7.96 0.59
C SER A 27 -5.51 7.07 -0.65
N SER A 28 -4.91 7.48 -1.77
CA SER A 28 -4.86 6.71 -3.01
C SER A 28 -3.44 6.69 -3.53
N VAL A 29 -2.97 5.49 -3.85
CA VAL A 29 -1.62 5.22 -4.33
C VAL A 29 -1.74 4.49 -5.66
N PRO A 30 -1.43 5.15 -6.79
CA PRO A 30 -1.62 4.55 -8.11
C PRO A 30 -0.63 3.41 -8.39
N ARG A 31 0.51 3.36 -7.68
CA ARG A 31 1.54 2.34 -7.84
C ARG A 31 2.28 2.10 -6.54
N ALA A 32 2.23 0.86 -6.03
CA ALA A 32 3.03 0.37 -4.92
C ALA A 32 3.38 -1.10 -5.11
N LEU A 33 4.45 -1.58 -4.46
CA LEU A 33 4.56 -3.01 -4.18
C LEU A 33 3.78 -3.32 -2.91
N VAL A 34 2.95 -4.35 -2.98
CA VAL A 34 2.03 -4.75 -1.93
C VAL A 34 2.31 -6.19 -1.52
N ALA A 35 2.32 -6.44 -0.22
CA ALA A 35 2.26 -7.79 0.35
C ALA A 35 1.19 -7.84 1.44
N LEU A 36 0.39 -8.92 1.45
CA LEU A 36 -0.64 -9.14 2.46
C LEU A 36 -0.14 -10.17 3.48
N GLN A 37 -0.13 -9.80 4.76
CA GLN A 37 0.34 -10.71 5.82
C GLN A 37 -0.42 -10.48 7.12
N GLY A 38 -1.01 -11.56 7.67
CA GLY A 38 -1.56 -11.56 9.03
C GLY A 38 -2.64 -10.50 9.30
N GLY A 39 -3.43 -10.13 8.27
CA GLY A 39 -4.45 -9.08 8.39
C GLY A 39 -3.92 -7.65 8.18
N PHE A 40 -2.70 -7.49 7.66
CA PHE A 40 -2.12 -6.21 7.29
C PHE A 40 -1.75 -6.18 5.81
N ALA A 41 -1.79 -4.99 5.21
CA ALA A 41 -1.18 -4.71 3.92
C ALA A 41 0.12 -3.93 4.15
N LYS A 42 1.22 -4.46 3.63
CA LYS A 42 2.52 -3.79 3.58
C LYS A 42 2.66 -3.13 2.22
N LEU A 43 3.04 -1.86 2.23
CA LEU A 43 3.08 -1.00 1.06
C LEU A 43 4.48 -0.42 0.92
N ARG A 44 5.13 -0.65 -0.22
CA ARG A 44 6.33 0.09 -0.64
C ARG A 44 5.94 1.06 -1.73
N LEU A 45 5.93 2.33 -1.37
CA LEU A 45 5.67 3.41 -2.31
C LEU A 45 6.98 3.81 -2.99
N PRO A 46 6.98 4.08 -4.31
CA PRO A 46 8.16 4.59 -5.00
C PRO A 46 8.69 5.86 -4.33
N GLY A 47 10.01 5.97 -4.17
CA GLY A 47 10.66 7.17 -3.64
C GLY A 47 10.63 7.34 -2.11
N THR A 48 9.83 6.58 -1.36
CA THR A 48 9.77 6.73 0.12
C THR A 48 10.89 5.97 0.85
N GLY A 49 11.51 4.98 0.21
CA GLY A 49 12.55 4.13 0.80
C GLY A 49 12.09 3.28 2.00
N THR A 50 10.80 3.25 2.30
CA THR A 50 10.24 2.65 3.51
C THR A 50 9.03 1.77 3.22
N VAL A 51 8.83 0.74 4.05
CA VAL A 51 7.61 -0.07 4.07
C VAL A 51 6.63 0.58 5.05
N GLN A 52 5.47 0.96 4.56
CA GLN A 52 4.35 1.42 5.39
C GLN A 52 3.38 0.28 5.59
N VAL A 53 2.88 0.10 6.80
CA VAL A 53 1.99 -1.00 7.17
C VAL A 53 0.63 -0.41 7.53
N VAL A 54 -0.41 -0.89 6.85
CA VAL A 54 -1.79 -0.54 7.16
C VAL A 54 -2.56 -1.80 7.55
N SER A 55 -3.52 -1.64 8.46
CA SER A 55 -4.47 -2.72 8.79
C SER A 55 -5.28 -3.06 7.54
N ALA A 56 -5.54 -4.34 7.24
CA ALA A 56 -6.31 -4.72 6.05
C ALA A 56 -7.71 -4.07 5.98
N PRO A 57 -8.45 -3.88 7.10
CA PRO A 57 -9.69 -3.09 7.11
C PRO A 57 -9.53 -1.61 6.73
N ALA A 58 -8.32 -1.04 6.78
CA ALA A 58 -8.05 0.31 6.31
C ALA A 58 -7.99 0.38 4.78
N VAL A 59 -7.81 -0.76 4.10
CA VAL A 59 -7.75 -0.84 2.65
C VAL A 59 -9.16 -0.98 2.09
N ARG A 60 -9.49 -0.13 1.12
CA ARG A 60 -10.75 -0.16 0.39
C ARG A 60 -10.65 -1.08 -0.84
N LEU A 61 -9.58 -0.92 -1.63
CA LEU A 61 -9.37 -1.65 -2.88
C LEU A 61 -7.88 -1.82 -3.15
N ILE A 62 -7.49 -3.01 -3.63
CA ILE A 62 -6.18 -3.27 -4.21
C ILE A 62 -6.42 -3.79 -5.62
N THR A 63 -5.87 -3.10 -6.61
CA THR A 63 -5.95 -3.52 -8.01
C THR A 63 -4.57 -3.98 -8.45
N LEU A 64 -4.38 -5.30 -8.58
CA LEU A 64 -3.13 -5.88 -9.04
C LEU A 64 -2.82 -5.41 -10.46
N ALA A 65 -1.57 -5.00 -10.70
CA ALA A 65 -1.10 -4.76 -12.05
C ALA A 65 -1.05 -6.11 -12.80
N THR A 66 -1.65 -6.17 -14.00
CA THR A 66 -1.48 -7.30 -14.91
C THR A 66 -0.01 -7.40 -15.32
N ALA A 67 0.54 -8.62 -15.24
CA ALA A 67 1.88 -8.94 -15.74
C ALA A 67 2.02 -8.66 -17.24
#